data_AF-A0A5M9WND3-F1
#
_entry.id   AF-A0A5M9WND3-F1
#
_cell.length_a   1.000
_cell.length_b   1.000
_cell.length_c   1.000
_cell.angle_alpha   90.00
_cell.angle_beta   90.00
_cell.angle_gamma   90.00
#
_symmetry.space_group_name_H-M   'P 1'
#
loop_
_entity.id
_entity.type
_entity.pdbx_description
1 polymer ?
#
loop_
_entity_poly.entity_id
_entity_poly.type
_entity_poly.pdbx_seq_one_letter_code
_entity_poly.pdbx_strand_id
1 'polypeptide(L)'
;MNSSILSGSCPNTNRLTFPILDQFEVMIESTHNPLAIPLENLFSMAARLNKKRSFLFVSKLLGKHIAVNPYTSLLSGAALAVLLYEHVTHGQDKRTIEWKQQMVRGLIDPERAREAYEYLLGVQMSLPEDIRFVGFAETATALGHSMYELFADRATYIHSTREYLPEIEPDIQFEEEHSHAMSHRCYALDSSSLAEGGPLVLVDDEITTGNTTLNIIRDIQRNFPRGQYYIASLLDWRTDADEQRFASLENELGITITPLSLLKGKIQVTGEPAIEVSGKKQVSESSSVISTISVAGEMESWDAVSADSEGNRCPLPYLKYTGRFGISSAFNSTLGAGISRIASILREKRKGKRTLVMGTGEFMYIPMRIAAEMGDGVLYQSTTRSPIYTVNRPGYAVVSGEGYASPEDPAVRNYIYNILPGQYDEIFILMERHMPEERMRPMLDVLLQLGCKQIHVVYCGAAQEG
;
A
#
# COMPACT_ATOMS: atom_id res chain seq x y z
N MET A 1 -30.79 42.65 -18.79
CA MET A 1 -30.69 41.78 -19.98
C MET A 1 -29.86 40.58 -19.57
N ASN A 2 -30.42 39.39 -19.83
CA ASN A 2 -29.96 38.09 -19.36
C ASN A 2 -28.60 37.68 -19.92
N SER A 3 -27.77 37.09 -19.07
CA SER A 3 -26.83 36.04 -19.45
C SER A 3 -26.54 35.14 -18.24
N SER A 4 -27.42 34.15 -18.11
CA SER A 4 -27.27 32.94 -17.31
C SER A 4 -26.01 32.18 -17.72
N ILE A 5 -25.05 32.02 -16.82
CA ILE A 5 -23.95 31.05 -16.96
C ILE A 5 -24.18 29.96 -15.91
N LEU A 6 -24.87 28.92 -16.37
CA LEU A 6 -24.77 27.51 -16.01
C LEU A 6 -24.20 27.19 -14.62
N SER A 7 -25.10 27.28 -13.63
CA SER A 7 -25.07 26.44 -12.44
C SER A 7 -25.35 24.98 -12.84
N GLY A 8 -24.30 24.23 -13.18
CA GLY A 8 -24.35 22.78 -13.28
C GLY A 8 -24.18 22.18 -11.90
N SER A 9 -25.25 22.13 -11.10
CA SER A 9 -25.30 21.28 -9.92
C SER A 9 -25.20 19.82 -10.39
N CYS A 10 -24.03 19.19 -10.22
CA CYS A 10 -23.97 17.73 -10.28
C CYS A 10 -24.87 17.20 -9.16
N PRO A 11 -25.92 16.41 -9.46
CA PRO A 11 -26.67 15.76 -8.42
C PRO A 11 -25.71 14.87 -7.62
N ASN A 12 -25.86 14.85 -6.29
CA ASN A 12 -25.32 13.83 -5.39
C ASN A 12 -25.88 12.46 -5.84
N THR A 13 -25.33 11.89 -6.90
CA THR A 13 -25.66 10.53 -7.29
C THR A 13 -24.69 9.62 -6.55
N ASN A 14 -25.21 8.94 -5.53
CA ASN A 14 -24.56 7.80 -4.87
C ASN A 14 -24.21 6.66 -5.85
N ARG A 15 -24.38 6.83 -7.16
CA ARG A 15 -24.18 5.80 -8.19
C ARG A 15 -23.28 6.33 -9.30
N LEU A 16 -22.23 5.59 -9.62
CA LEU A 16 -21.36 5.83 -10.77
C LEU A 16 -21.19 4.54 -11.56
N THR A 17 -21.22 4.66 -12.89
CA THR A 17 -21.00 3.54 -13.80
C THR A 17 -19.66 3.71 -14.50
N PHE A 18 -18.86 2.65 -14.48
CA PHE A 18 -17.56 2.58 -15.12
C PHE A 18 -17.61 1.60 -16.29
N PRO A 19 -17.50 2.08 -17.54
CA PRO A 19 -17.39 1.20 -18.70
C PRO A 19 -15.99 0.56 -18.73
N ILE A 20 -15.93 -0.75 -18.98
CA ILE A 20 -14.66 -1.49 -19.10
C ILE A 20 -14.58 -2.11 -20.50
N LEU A 21 -13.70 -1.54 -21.32
CA LEU A 21 -13.34 -2.03 -22.67
C LEU A 21 -14.52 -2.23 -23.64
N ASP A 22 -15.62 -1.47 -23.47
CA ASP A 22 -16.92 -1.66 -24.17
C ASP A 22 -17.56 -3.04 -24.01
N GLN A 23 -17.07 -3.87 -23.09
CA GLN A 23 -17.52 -5.26 -22.92
C GLN A 23 -18.55 -5.39 -21.80
N PHE A 24 -18.29 -4.69 -20.69
CA PHE A 24 -19.15 -4.72 -19.53
C PHE A 24 -19.02 -3.41 -18.76
N GLU A 25 -19.99 -3.17 -17.89
CA GLU A 25 -20.05 -2.00 -17.04
C GLU A 25 -20.06 -2.43 -15.59
N VAL A 26 -19.38 -1.65 -14.74
CA VAL A 26 -19.40 -1.82 -13.29
C VAL A 26 -20.09 -0.60 -12.70
N MET A 27 -21.27 -0.81 -12.13
CA MET A 27 -21.98 0.21 -11.38
C MET A 27 -21.63 0.10 -9.90
N ILE A 28 -21.21 1.22 -9.34
CA ILE A 28 -20.87 1.37 -7.92
C ILE A 28 -21.93 2.23 -7.27
N GLU A 29 -22.58 1.70 -6.24
CA GLU A 29 -23.47 2.44 -5.36
C GLU A 29 -22.77 2.71 -4.02
N SER A 30 -22.40 3.97 -3.75
CA SER A 30 -21.87 4.40 -2.45
C SER A 30 -22.98 4.39 -1.39
N THR A 31 -22.76 3.62 -0.33
CA THR A 31 -23.68 3.51 0.81
C THR A 31 -23.14 4.22 2.05
N HIS A 32 -21.82 4.37 2.15
CA HIS A 32 -21.16 5.16 3.20
C HIS A 32 -19.89 5.82 2.64
N ASN A 33 -19.71 7.11 2.90
CA ASN A 33 -18.54 7.89 2.51
C ASN A 33 -18.33 8.98 3.58
N PRO A 34 -17.69 8.66 4.72
CA PRO A 34 -17.67 9.53 5.89
C PRO A 34 -16.93 10.86 5.66
N LEU A 35 -16.12 10.93 4.60
CA LEU A 35 -15.30 12.08 4.25
C LEU A 35 -15.81 12.81 2.98
N ALA A 36 -16.89 12.31 2.36
CA ALA A 36 -17.43 12.82 1.11
C ALA A 36 -16.39 12.97 -0.01
N ILE A 37 -15.41 12.06 -0.08
CA ILE A 37 -14.38 12.07 -1.13
C ILE A 37 -15.02 11.58 -2.44
N PRO A 38 -14.89 12.29 -3.57
CA PRO A 38 -15.36 11.80 -4.85
C PRO A 38 -14.71 10.46 -5.22
N LEU A 39 -15.49 9.51 -5.74
CA LEU A 39 -15.02 8.14 -6.03
C LEU A 39 -13.86 8.15 -7.03
N GLU A 40 -13.90 9.05 -8.00
CA GLU A 40 -12.86 9.27 -8.99
C GLU A 40 -11.53 9.72 -8.40
N ASN A 41 -11.48 10.22 -7.16
CA ASN A 41 -10.23 10.52 -6.46
C ASN A 41 -9.66 9.27 -5.74
N LEU A 42 -10.49 8.28 -5.43
CA LEU A 42 -10.07 7.07 -4.71
C LEU A 42 -9.50 6.02 -5.67
N PHE A 43 -10.19 5.78 -6.80
CA PHE A 43 -9.81 4.72 -7.72
C PHE A 43 -10.19 5.00 -9.18
N SER A 44 -9.69 4.14 -10.06
CA SER A 44 -10.16 3.91 -11.41
C SER A 44 -10.40 2.41 -11.63
N MET A 45 -10.77 1.99 -12.84
CA MET A 45 -11.14 0.61 -13.13
C MET A 45 -10.24 0.00 -14.21
N ALA A 46 -9.90 -1.28 -14.03
CA ALA A 46 -9.26 -2.11 -15.04
C ALA A 46 -9.87 -3.52 -15.05
N ALA A 47 -9.54 -4.33 -16.05
CA ALA A 47 -9.94 -5.72 -16.16
C ALA A 47 -8.89 -6.65 -15.54
N ARG A 48 -9.34 -7.77 -14.97
CA ARG A 48 -8.48 -8.80 -14.39
C ARG A 48 -8.35 -10.00 -15.33
N LEU A 49 -7.18 -10.63 -15.33
CA LEU A 49 -6.93 -11.95 -15.95
C LEU A 49 -7.54 -13.09 -15.09
N ASN A 50 -8.80 -13.00 -14.70
CA ASN A 50 -9.48 -14.02 -13.89
C ASN A 50 -10.94 -14.17 -14.30
N LYS A 51 -11.38 -15.40 -14.56
CA LYS A 51 -12.75 -15.72 -14.99
C LYS A 51 -13.83 -15.48 -13.93
N LYS A 52 -13.48 -15.42 -12.63
CA LYS A 52 -14.45 -15.27 -11.53
C LYS A 52 -14.74 -13.81 -11.14
N ARG A 53 -13.80 -12.89 -11.35
CA ARG A 53 -13.95 -11.44 -11.13
C ARG A 53 -13.19 -10.71 -12.23
N SER A 54 -13.92 -10.20 -13.21
CA SER A 54 -13.38 -9.66 -14.47
C SER A 54 -12.83 -8.24 -14.37
N PHE A 55 -13.04 -7.57 -13.25
CA PHE A 55 -12.57 -6.20 -12.99
C PHE A 55 -11.67 -6.12 -11.77
N LEU A 56 -10.95 -5.01 -11.65
CA LEU A 56 -10.18 -4.61 -10.49
C LEU A 56 -10.23 -3.10 -10.30
N PHE A 57 -10.17 -2.68 -9.03
CA PHE A 57 -9.99 -1.28 -8.67
C PHE A 57 -8.51 -0.91 -8.74
N VAL A 58 -8.20 0.14 -9.49
CA VAL A 58 -6.87 0.73 -9.54
C VAL A 58 -6.86 1.91 -8.60
N SER A 59 -6.33 1.70 -7.40
CA SER A 59 -6.21 2.76 -6.39
C SER A 59 -5.36 3.92 -6.93
N LYS A 60 -5.89 5.14 -6.79
CA LYS A 60 -5.17 6.40 -7.02
C LYS A 60 -4.43 6.90 -5.80
N LEU A 61 -4.51 6.15 -4.70
CA LEU A 61 -3.91 6.50 -3.43
C LEU A 61 -2.65 5.66 -3.14
N LEU A 62 -2.62 4.37 -3.47
CA LEU A 62 -1.61 3.46 -2.92
C LEU A 62 -0.23 3.48 -3.61
N GLY A 63 -0.13 4.01 -4.82
CA GLY A 63 1.13 3.93 -5.58
C GLY A 63 1.46 2.52 -6.08
N LYS A 64 0.49 1.62 -6.23
CA LYS A 64 0.74 0.22 -6.67
C LYS A 64 0.83 0.10 -8.20
N HIS A 65 -0.28 0.36 -8.89
CA HIS A 65 -0.36 0.19 -10.34
C HIS A 65 -0.15 1.49 -11.13
N ILE A 66 -0.23 2.63 -10.45
CA ILE A 66 0.01 3.97 -11.01
C ILE A 66 0.91 4.74 -10.06
N ALA A 67 1.78 5.57 -10.62
CA ALA A 67 2.58 6.50 -9.83
C ALA A 67 1.66 7.58 -9.23
N VAL A 68 1.89 7.90 -7.96
CA VAL A 68 1.07 8.85 -7.19
C VAL A 68 1.94 9.93 -6.57
N ASN A 69 1.33 11.04 -6.20
CA ASN A 69 1.97 11.97 -5.28
C ASN A 69 2.18 11.25 -3.94
N PRO A 70 3.41 11.19 -3.40
CA PRO A 70 3.69 10.43 -2.18
C PRO A 70 2.91 10.95 -0.96
N TYR A 71 2.69 12.26 -0.85
CA TYR A 71 1.88 12.83 0.23
C TYR A 71 0.39 12.46 0.12
N THR A 72 -0.16 12.36 -1.09
CA THR A 72 -1.54 11.87 -1.28
C THR A 72 -1.69 10.43 -0.80
N SER A 73 -0.68 9.58 -1.05
CA SER A 73 -0.66 8.20 -0.55
C SER A 73 -0.56 8.14 0.98
N LEU A 74 0.37 8.90 1.57
CA LEU A 74 0.53 9.00 3.02
C LEU A 74 -0.75 9.50 3.72
N LEU A 75 -1.45 10.47 3.12
CA LEU A 75 -2.74 10.97 3.61
C LEU A 75 -3.83 9.89 3.64
N SER A 76 -3.77 8.88 2.77
CA SER A 76 -4.78 7.81 2.77
C SER A 76 -4.70 6.97 4.05
N GLY A 77 -3.50 6.72 4.58
CA GLY A 77 -3.30 6.12 5.90
C GLY A 77 -3.72 7.05 7.03
N ALA A 78 -3.34 8.34 6.94
CA ALA A 78 -3.77 9.37 7.90
C ALA A 78 -5.30 9.46 8.01
N ALA A 79 -6.02 9.20 6.91
CA ALA A 79 -7.48 9.17 6.90
C ALA A 79 -8.07 8.06 7.74
N LEU A 80 -7.54 6.85 7.59
CA LEU A 80 -7.94 5.75 8.45
C LEU A 80 -7.57 6.03 9.91
N ALA A 81 -6.44 6.68 10.17
CA ALA A 81 -6.01 7.05 11.52
C ALA A 81 -6.99 8.03 12.19
N VAL A 82 -7.43 9.07 11.47
CA VAL A 82 -8.42 10.03 11.98
C VAL A 82 -9.77 9.36 12.24
N LEU A 83 -10.22 8.46 11.37
CA LEU A 83 -11.47 7.71 11.57
C LEU A 83 -11.39 6.79 12.80
N LEU A 84 -10.26 6.09 12.97
CA LEU A 84 -10.02 5.28 14.16
C LEU A 84 -10.01 6.17 15.42
N TYR A 85 -9.26 7.27 15.40
CA TYR A 85 -9.15 8.20 16.52
C TYR A 85 -10.52 8.75 16.94
N GLU A 86 -11.32 9.22 15.98
CA GLU A 86 -12.68 9.72 16.23
C GLU A 86 -13.56 8.62 16.83
N HIS A 87 -13.44 7.38 16.37
CA HIS A 87 -14.19 6.25 16.91
C HIS A 87 -13.81 5.94 18.36
N VAL A 88 -12.50 5.75 18.65
CA VAL A 88 -12.01 5.34 19.99
C VAL A 88 -12.16 6.46 21.03
N THR A 89 -12.23 7.72 20.60
CA THR A 89 -12.51 8.86 21.48
C THR A 89 -14.00 9.21 21.56
N HIS A 90 -14.87 8.41 20.94
CA HIS A 90 -16.32 8.64 20.87
C HIS A 90 -16.69 10.05 20.34
N GLY A 91 -15.88 10.59 19.43
CA GLY A 91 -16.09 11.91 18.82
C GLY A 91 -15.99 13.08 19.81
N GLN A 92 -15.37 12.88 20.98
CA GLN A 92 -15.26 13.94 22.00
C GLN A 92 -14.28 15.05 21.60
N ASP A 93 -13.23 14.72 20.84
CA ASP A 93 -12.26 15.70 20.36
C ASP A 93 -12.78 16.40 19.09
N LYS A 94 -13.24 17.64 19.25
CA LYS A 94 -13.78 18.45 18.14
C LYS A 94 -12.72 18.85 17.10
N ARG A 95 -11.42 18.72 17.41
CA ARG A 95 -10.34 19.01 16.45
C ARG A 95 -10.38 18.08 15.25
N THR A 96 -10.96 16.88 15.39
CA THR A 96 -11.14 15.92 14.28
C THR A 96 -11.91 16.51 13.11
N ILE A 97 -12.78 17.51 13.33
CA ILE A 97 -13.51 18.21 12.27
C ILE A 97 -12.54 18.95 11.35
N GLU A 98 -11.58 19.69 11.93
CA GLU A 98 -10.57 20.43 11.17
C GLU A 98 -9.61 19.47 10.46
N TRP A 99 -9.16 18.41 11.16
CA TRP A 99 -8.27 17.40 10.61
C TRP A 99 -8.87 16.73 9.38
N LYS A 100 -10.17 16.38 9.44
CA LYS A 100 -10.91 15.83 8.30
C LYS A 100 -10.97 16.79 7.11
N GLN A 101 -11.17 18.09 7.36
CA GLN A 101 -11.20 19.09 6.29
C GLN A 101 -9.84 19.23 5.59
N GLN A 102 -8.74 19.29 6.35
CA GLN A 102 -7.40 19.41 5.78
C GLN A 102 -7.05 18.18 4.93
N MET A 103 -7.32 17.01 5.47
CA MET A 103 -7.11 15.76 4.77
C MET A 103 -7.89 15.63 3.47
N VAL A 104 -9.19 15.93 3.49
CA VAL A 104 -10.05 15.85 2.29
C VAL A 104 -9.53 16.78 1.20
N ARG A 105 -9.06 17.99 1.56
CA ARG A 105 -8.42 18.90 0.61
C ARG A 105 -7.19 18.26 -0.05
N GLY A 106 -6.30 17.65 0.75
CA GLY A 106 -5.08 17.02 0.23
C GLY A 106 -5.32 15.72 -0.57
N LEU A 107 -6.39 14.98 -0.27
CA LEU A 107 -6.79 13.78 -1.03
C LEU A 107 -7.45 14.12 -2.37
N ILE A 108 -8.19 15.24 -2.43
CA ILE A 108 -8.85 15.70 -3.66
C ILE A 108 -7.87 16.46 -4.56
N ASP A 109 -6.96 17.24 -3.97
CA ASP A 109 -5.99 18.08 -4.65
C ASP A 109 -4.55 17.70 -4.24
N PRO A 110 -3.82 16.96 -5.09
CA PRO A 110 -2.43 16.57 -4.81
C PRO A 110 -1.47 17.73 -4.56
N GLU A 111 -1.75 18.95 -5.02
CA GLU A 111 -0.92 20.13 -4.73
C GLU A 111 -1.02 20.55 -3.25
N ARG A 112 -2.14 20.23 -2.60
CA ARG A 112 -2.40 20.48 -1.18
C ARG A 112 -2.01 19.31 -0.28
N ALA A 113 -1.67 18.16 -0.86
CA ALA A 113 -1.40 16.94 -0.10
C ALA A 113 -0.25 17.10 0.91
N ARG A 114 0.81 17.81 0.52
CA ARG A 114 1.96 18.06 1.40
C ARG A 114 1.57 18.85 2.65
N GLU A 115 0.95 20.01 2.46
CA GLU A 115 0.50 20.89 3.54
C GLU A 115 -0.42 20.14 4.52
N ALA A 116 -1.39 19.40 3.98
CA ALA A 116 -2.32 18.62 4.78
C ALA A 116 -1.63 17.48 5.56
N TYR A 117 -0.70 16.76 4.93
CA TYR A 117 0.01 15.67 5.60
C TYR A 117 0.94 16.17 6.70
N GLU A 118 1.75 17.20 6.42
CA GLU A 118 2.66 17.80 7.40
C GLU A 118 1.89 18.38 8.60
N TYR A 119 0.73 19.00 8.36
CA TYR A 119 -0.18 19.44 9.42
C TYR A 119 -0.63 18.28 10.31
N LEU A 120 -1.15 17.19 9.72
CA LEU A 120 -1.65 16.03 10.48
C LEU A 120 -0.53 15.32 11.24
N LEU A 121 0.65 15.18 10.63
CA LEU A 121 1.81 14.58 11.28
C LEU A 121 2.23 15.39 12.52
N GLY A 122 2.10 16.72 12.46
CA GLY A 122 2.34 17.62 13.59
C GLY A 122 1.29 17.55 14.71
N VAL A 123 0.12 16.95 14.48
CA VAL A 123 -0.92 16.79 15.51
C VAL A 123 -0.48 15.84 16.62
N GLN A 124 0.26 14.77 16.28
CA GLN A 124 0.73 13.74 17.20
C GLN A 124 -0.39 13.21 18.12
N MET A 125 -1.30 12.40 17.56
CA MET A 125 -2.49 11.93 18.27
C MET A 125 -2.12 10.95 19.41
N SER A 126 -2.67 11.14 20.61
CA SER A 126 -2.51 10.19 21.72
C SER A 126 -3.74 9.29 21.86
N LEU A 127 -3.53 7.97 21.90
CA LEU A 127 -4.62 7.00 21.98
C LEU A 127 -5.11 6.82 23.44
N PRO A 128 -6.41 6.53 23.64
CA PRO A 128 -6.95 6.32 24.99
C PRO A 128 -6.44 5.03 25.66
N GLU A 129 -5.95 4.08 24.88
CA GLU A 129 -5.42 2.77 25.31
C GLU A 129 -4.38 2.26 24.30
N ASP A 130 -3.68 1.17 24.64
CA ASP A 130 -2.73 0.53 23.73
C ASP A 130 -3.43 -0.18 22.56
N ILE A 131 -3.14 0.24 21.33
CA ILE A 131 -3.70 -0.32 20.10
C ILE A 131 -2.60 -0.88 19.22
N ARG A 132 -2.82 -2.10 18.73
CA ARG A 132 -1.91 -2.80 17.82
C ARG A 132 -2.43 -2.68 16.39
N PHE A 133 -1.54 -2.47 15.44
CA PHE A 133 -1.86 -2.35 14.03
C PHE A 133 -1.16 -3.48 13.25
N VAL A 134 -1.91 -4.17 12.39
CA VAL A 134 -1.40 -5.21 11.51
C VAL A 134 -1.75 -4.87 10.08
N GLY A 135 -0.75 -4.50 9.28
CA GLY A 135 -0.91 -4.29 7.84
C GLY A 135 -0.78 -5.60 7.08
N PHE A 136 -1.65 -5.86 6.10
CA PHE A 136 -1.52 -7.06 5.27
C PHE A 136 -0.60 -6.84 4.08
N ALA A 137 0.36 -7.75 3.91
CA ALA A 137 1.14 -7.78 2.69
C ALA A 137 0.23 -8.06 1.48
N GLU A 138 0.48 -7.44 0.34
CA GLU A 138 1.63 -6.57 0.07
C GLU A 138 1.29 -5.08 0.25
N THR A 139 0.17 -4.63 -0.29
CA THR A 139 -0.06 -3.19 -0.47
C THR A 139 -0.45 -2.47 0.81
N ALA A 140 -1.09 -3.18 1.76
CA ALA A 140 -1.45 -2.59 3.03
C ALA A 140 -0.26 -2.47 4.01
N THR A 141 0.96 -2.93 3.66
CA THR A 141 2.16 -2.67 4.48
C THR A 141 2.48 -1.18 4.57
N ALA A 142 2.34 -0.43 3.47
CA ALA A 142 2.54 1.02 3.49
C ALA A 142 1.33 1.76 4.06
N LEU A 143 0.12 1.30 3.75
CA LEU A 143 -1.11 1.91 4.23
C LEU A 143 -1.21 1.84 5.76
N GLY A 144 -0.95 0.66 6.33
CA GLY A 144 -0.96 0.42 7.76
C GLY A 144 0.12 1.21 8.49
N HIS A 145 1.35 1.26 7.95
CA HIS A 145 2.43 2.05 8.55
C HIS A 145 2.09 3.54 8.52
N SER A 146 1.53 4.03 7.40
CA SER A 146 1.09 5.42 7.26
C SER A 146 -0.05 5.77 8.20
N MET A 147 -0.94 4.82 8.52
CA MET A 147 -2.01 5.00 9.51
C MET A 147 -1.44 5.09 10.93
N TYR A 148 -0.54 4.17 11.27
CA TYR A 148 0.07 4.09 12.59
C TYR A 148 0.97 5.30 12.93
N GLU A 149 1.67 5.87 11.94
CA GLU A 149 2.65 6.96 12.13
C GLU A 149 2.07 8.20 12.84
N LEU A 150 0.75 8.43 12.72
CA LEU A 150 0.08 9.61 13.28
C LEU A 150 -0.08 9.57 14.80
N PHE A 151 0.17 8.41 15.43
CA PHE A 151 0.01 8.22 16.85
C PHE A 151 1.33 8.41 17.60
N ALA A 152 1.32 9.28 18.60
CA ALA A 152 2.50 9.67 19.38
C ALA A 152 2.90 8.61 20.41
N ASP A 153 1.92 7.88 20.92
CA ASP A 153 2.06 6.91 21.99
C ASP A 153 1.04 5.78 21.84
N ARG A 154 1.24 4.70 22.61
CA ARG A 154 0.28 3.59 22.78
C ARG A 154 -0.13 2.92 21.46
N ALA A 155 0.73 3.02 20.46
CA ALA A 155 0.57 2.37 19.18
C ALA A 155 1.78 1.48 18.90
N THR A 156 1.52 0.29 18.36
CA THR A 156 2.53 -0.56 17.72
C THR A 156 2.04 -1.01 16.36
N TYR A 157 2.97 -1.18 15.42
CA TYR A 157 2.65 -1.61 14.06
C TYR A 157 3.54 -2.78 13.63
N ILE A 158 2.92 -3.83 13.11
CA ILE A 158 3.58 -4.90 12.38
C ILE A 158 2.87 -5.10 11.04
N HIS A 159 3.53 -5.70 10.05
CA HIS A 159 2.83 -6.19 8.88
C HIS A 159 3.14 -7.65 8.60
N SER A 160 2.19 -8.34 7.98
CA SER A 160 2.46 -9.67 7.49
C SER A 160 3.47 -9.63 6.34
N THR A 161 4.16 -10.73 6.12
CA THR A 161 5.11 -10.92 5.04
C THR A 161 4.95 -12.28 4.41
N ARG A 162 5.25 -12.38 3.12
CA ARG A 162 5.34 -13.63 2.38
C ARG A 162 6.74 -14.23 2.42
N GLU A 163 7.73 -13.48 2.91
CA GLU A 163 9.09 -13.96 3.09
C GLU A 163 9.14 -15.08 4.14
N TYR A 164 10.11 -15.98 3.98
CA TYR A 164 10.35 -17.09 4.88
C TYR A 164 11.71 -16.92 5.56
N LEU A 165 11.68 -16.88 6.89
CA LEU A 165 12.85 -16.79 7.74
C LEU A 165 13.07 -18.14 8.43
N PRO A 166 13.97 -19.00 7.92
CA PRO A 166 14.13 -20.37 8.44
C PRO A 166 14.66 -20.46 9.87
N GLU A 167 15.13 -19.35 10.45
CA GLU A 167 15.73 -19.29 11.78
C GLU A 167 14.81 -18.64 12.83
N ILE A 168 13.65 -18.14 12.40
CA ILE A 168 12.69 -17.45 13.27
C ILE A 168 11.34 -18.13 13.10
N GLU A 169 10.76 -18.58 14.21
CA GLU A 169 9.39 -19.07 14.21
C GLU A 169 8.42 -17.88 14.09
N PRO A 170 7.43 -17.92 13.17
CA PRO A 170 6.48 -16.83 13.04
C PRO A 170 5.51 -16.80 14.23
N ASP A 171 5.22 -15.62 14.76
CA ASP A 171 4.25 -15.43 15.83
C ASP A 171 2.81 -15.70 15.35
N ILE A 172 2.53 -15.30 14.11
CA ILE A 172 1.23 -15.48 13.45
C ILE A 172 1.49 -16.06 12.07
N GLN A 173 0.71 -17.08 11.72
CA GLN A 173 0.73 -17.70 10.40
C GLN A 173 -0.69 -17.99 9.94
N PHE A 174 -1.02 -17.63 8.70
CA PHE A 174 -2.32 -17.94 8.11
C PHE A 174 -2.24 -18.21 6.61
N GLU A 175 -3.24 -18.93 6.11
CA GLU A 175 -3.39 -19.37 4.72
C GLU A 175 -4.51 -18.59 4.02
N GLU A 176 -4.23 -18.07 2.82
CA GLU A 176 -5.23 -17.49 1.94
C GLU A 176 -6.01 -18.61 1.21
N GLU A 177 -7.35 -18.57 1.24
CA GLU A 177 -8.25 -19.60 0.66
C GLU A 177 -8.09 -19.85 -0.86
N HIS A 178 -7.29 -19.04 -1.56
CA HIS A 178 -7.02 -19.16 -3.00
C HIS A 178 -5.55 -19.44 -3.33
N SER A 179 -4.76 -19.63 -2.28
CA SER A 179 -3.34 -19.95 -2.18
C SER A 179 -2.97 -21.42 -1.95
N HIS A 180 -2.54 -22.24 -2.91
CA HIS A 180 -1.97 -23.58 -2.57
C HIS A 180 -0.58 -23.51 -1.89
N ALA A 181 -0.12 -22.31 -1.51
CA ALA A 181 1.14 -22.08 -0.81
C ALA A 181 0.89 -21.28 0.49
N MET A 182 1.70 -21.56 1.53
CA MET A 182 1.71 -20.83 2.80
C MET A 182 1.74 -19.32 2.55
N SER A 183 0.71 -18.59 2.98
CA SER A 183 0.42 -17.27 2.39
C SER A 183 1.04 -16.09 3.11
N HIS A 184 1.00 -16.04 4.45
CA HIS A 184 1.41 -14.87 5.23
C HIS A 184 1.95 -15.27 6.60
N ARG A 185 2.97 -14.53 7.07
CA ARG A 185 3.64 -14.70 8.36
C ARG A 185 3.85 -13.34 9.03
N CYS A 186 3.86 -13.29 10.36
CA CYS A 186 4.34 -12.14 11.13
C CYS A 186 5.52 -12.57 11.99
N TYR A 187 6.56 -11.74 12.05
CA TYR A 187 7.80 -12.02 12.78
C TYR A 187 8.11 -10.86 13.72
N ALA A 188 7.56 -10.82 14.92
CA ALA A 188 7.79 -9.72 15.85
C ALA A 188 9.21 -9.78 16.46
N LEU A 189 9.86 -8.61 16.60
CA LEU A 189 11.09 -8.45 17.39
C LEU A 189 10.86 -8.85 18.85
N ASP A 190 9.63 -8.62 19.33
CA ASP A 190 9.18 -8.99 20.67
C ASP A 190 7.77 -9.59 20.57
N SER A 191 7.68 -10.92 20.66
CA SER A 191 6.41 -11.66 20.64
C SER A 191 5.44 -11.24 21.73
N SER A 192 5.93 -10.73 22.87
CA SER A 192 5.07 -10.28 23.97
C SER A 192 4.21 -9.08 23.55
N SER A 193 4.70 -8.27 22.61
CA SER A 193 3.97 -7.14 22.03
C SER A 193 2.70 -7.58 21.27
N LEU A 194 2.61 -8.83 20.81
CA LEU A 194 1.40 -9.38 20.20
C LEU A 194 0.47 -10.05 21.23
N ALA A 195 1.02 -10.57 22.32
CA ALA A 195 0.27 -11.31 23.34
C ALA A 195 -0.50 -10.42 24.33
N GLU A 196 -0.08 -9.16 24.46
CA GLU A 196 -0.78 -8.21 25.30
C GLU A 196 -2.20 -7.91 24.76
N GLY A 197 -3.18 -7.91 25.67
CA GLY A 197 -4.58 -7.62 25.38
C GLY A 197 -4.80 -6.19 24.87
N GLY A 198 -6.05 -5.87 24.53
CA GLY A 198 -6.42 -4.58 23.93
C GLY A 198 -6.75 -4.68 22.44
N PRO A 199 -7.24 -3.58 21.84
CA PRO A 199 -7.76 -3.61 20.48
C PRO A 199 -6.69 -3.90 19.42
N LEU A 200 -7.12 -4.57 18.35
CA LEU A 200 -6.30 -4.84 17.17
C LEU A 200 -6.91 -4.24 15.92
N VAL A 201 -6.13 -3.46 15.19
CA VAL A 201 -6.48 -2.89 13.90
C VAL A 201 -5.88 -3.77 12.80
N LEU A 202 -6.72 -4.38 11.97
CA LEU A 202 -6.32 -5.08 10.76
C LEU A 202 -6.49 -4.13 9.58
N VAL A 203 -5.41 -3.86 8.84
CA VAL A 203 -5.40 -2.90 7.73
C VAL A 203 -5.27 -3.63 6.41
N ASP A 204 -6.19 -3.37 5.50
CA ASP A 204 -6.18 -3.87 4.12
C ASP A 204 -6.48 -2.74 3.12
N ASP A 205 -6.21 -2.92 1.83
CA ASP A 205 -6.57 -1.92 0.82
C ASP A 205 -8.07 -1.96 0.47
N GLU A 206 -8.62 -3.17 0.32
CA GLU A 206 -10.00 -3.43 -0.06
C GLU A 206 -10.59 -4.63 0.69
N ILE A 207 -11.82 -4.50 1.20
CA ILE A 207 -12.59 -5.63 1.74
C ILE A 207 -13.65 -6.05 0.72
N THR A 208 -13.67 -7.34 0.37
CA THR A 208 -14.67 -7.93 -0.52
C THR A 208 -15.62 -8.84 0.25
N THR A 209 -15.36 -10.15 0.32
CA THR A 209 -16.15 -11.09 1.14
C THR A 209 -15.76 -11.02 2.62
N GLY A 210 -14.56 -10.53 2.91
CA GLY A 210 -13.98 -10.48 4.25
C GLY A 210 -13.59 -11.83 4.84
N ASN A 211 -13.61 -12.93 4.07
CA ASN A 211 -13.24 -14.26 4.57
C ASN A 211 -11.83 -14.29 5.15
N THR A 212 -10.86 -13.69 4.45
CA THR A 212 -9.47 -13.56 4.93
C THR A 212 -9.42 -12.91 6.30
N THR A 213 -10.11 -11.77 6.47
CA THR A 213 -10.21 -11.08 7.76
C THR A 213 -10.81 -11.96 8.85
N LEU A 214 -11.91 -12.67 8.58
CA LEU A 214 -12.58 -13.54 9.57
C LEU A 214 -11.69 -14.73 9.97
N ASN A 215 -10.97 -15.33 9.03
CA ASN A 215 -10.04 -16.44 9.30
C ASN A 215 -8.87 -15.96 10.17
N ILE A 216 -8.31 -14.80 9.83
CA ILE A 216 -7.24 -14.16 10.63
C ILE A 216 -7.72 -13.86 12.04
N ILE A 217 -8.93 -13.32 12.21
CA ILE A 217 -9.49 -13.07 13.55
C ILE A 217 -9.58 -14.38 14.34
N ARG A 218 -10.04 -15.49 13.73
CA ARG A 218 -10.09 -16.80 14.41
C ARG A 218 -8.70 -17.28 14.82
N ASP A 219 -7.70 -17.16 13.96
CA ASP A 219 -6.33 -17.60 14.26
C ASP A 219 -5.71 -16.74 15.36
N ILE A 220 -5.94 -15.43 15.33
CA ILE A 220 -5.54 -14.52 16.40
C ILE A 220 -6.26 -14.88 17.70
N GLN A 221 -7.55 -15.20 17.68
CA GLN A 221 -8.29 -15.56 18.90
C GLN A 221 -7.80 -16.85 19.55
N ARG A 222 -7.25 -17.79 18.76
CA ARG A 222 -6.65 -19.03 19.29
C ARG A 222 -5.35 -18.79 20.04
N ASN A 223 -4.54 -17.84 19.58
CA ASN A 223 -3.17 -17.62 20.07
C ASN A 223 -3.02 -16.39 20.97
N PHE A 224 -3.76 -15.32 20.67
CA PHE A 224 -3.66 -13.99 21.28
C PHE A 224 -5.05 -13.35 21.47
N PRO A 225 -5.86 -13.90 22.39
CA PRO A 225 -7.27 -13.53 22.50
C PRO A 225 -7.47 -12.08 22.91
N ARG A 226 -8.46 -11.41 22.30
CA ARG A 226 -8.82 -10.01 22.55
C ARG A 226 -10.29 -9.73 22.24
N GLY A 227 -10.83 -8.68 22.85
CA GLY A 227 -12.26 -8.36 22.76
C GLY A 227 -12.66 -7.46 21.59
N GLN A 228 -11.72 -6.69 21.03
CA GLN A 228 -12.01 -5.63 20.07
C GLN A 228 -11.10 -5.73 18.83
N TYR A 229 -11.73 -5.68 17.66
CA TYR A 229 -11.08 -5.63 16.36
C TYR A 229 -11.58 -4.42 15.59
N TYR A 230 -10.67 -3.70 14.93
CA TYR A 230 -10.97 -2.68 13.95
C TYR A 230 -10.49 -3.15 12.59
N ILE A 231 -11.33 -3.07 11.56
CA ILE A 231 -10.94 -3.46 10.20
C ILE A 231 -10.88 -2.20 9.35
N ALA A 232 -9.68 -1.71 9.08
CA ALA A 232 -9.45 -0.49 8.35
C ALA A 232 -9.18 -0.77 6.87
N SER A 233 -9.94 -0.16 5.97
CA SER A 233 -9.70 -0.29 4.53
C SER A 233 -10.02 0.98 3.75
N LEU A 234 -9.41 1.16 2.57
CA LEU A 234 -9.82 2.26 1.70
C LEU A 234 -11.23 2.01 1.14
N LEU A 235 -11.49 0.77 0.74
CA LEU A 235 -12.73 0.35 0.08
C LEU A 235 -13.37 -0.84 0.82
N ASP A 236 -14.70 -0.81 0.99
CA ASP A 236 -15.49 -1.91 1.55
C ASP A 236 -16.67 -2.24 0.62
N TRP A 237 -16.64 -3.45 0.05
CA TRP A 237 -17.61 -3.94 -0.93
C TRP A 237 -18.43 -5.13 -0.42
N ARG A 238 -18.43 -5.35 0.90
CA ARG A 238 -19.20 -6.45 1.50
C ARG A 238 -20.67 -6.37 1.16
N THR A 239 -21.21 -7.52 0.77
CA THR A 239 -22.66 -7.72 0.64
C THR A 239 -23.30 -7.83 2.03
N ASP A 240 -24.62 -7.74 2.10
CA ASP A 240 -25.33 -7.87 3.38
C ASP A 240 -25.11 -9.26 4.01
N ALA A 241 -24.98 -10.29 3.16
CA ALA A 241 -24.62 -11.64 3.59
C ALA A 241 -23.20 -11.72 4.16
N ASP A 242 -22.26 -10.92 3.65
CA ASP A 242 -20.89 -10.85 4.17
C ASP A 242 -20.87 -10.14 5.52
N GLU A 243 -21.59 -9.03 5.67
CA GLU A 243 -21.75 -8.31 6.94
C GLU A 243 -22.39 -9.21 8.02
N GLN A 244 -23.39 -10.01 7.64
CA GLN A 244 -23.98 -10.98 8.57
C GLN A 244 -22.98 -12.04 9.05
N ARG A 245 -21.97 -12.41 8.25
CA ARG A 245 -20.90 -13.34 8.69
C ARG A 245 -19.99 -12.70 9.74
N PHE A 246 -19.74 -11.39 9.65
CA PHE A 246 -19.02 -10.66 10.70
C PHE A 246 -19.82 -10.66 12.00
N ALA A 247 -21.12 -10.32 11.95
CA ALA A 247 -22.00 -10.34 13.11
C ALA A 247 -22.13 -11.75 13.73
N SER A 248 -22.15 -12.80 12.90
CA SER A 248 -22.14 -14.18 13.40
C SER A 248 -20.84 -14.51 14.13
N LEU A 249 -19.68 -14.05 13.63
CA LEU A 249 -18.39 -14.27 14.28
C LEU A 249 -18.27 -13.50 15.60
N GLU A 250 -18.78 -12.26 15.65
CA GLU A 250 -18.86 -11.46 16.89
C GLU A 250 -19.61 -12.23 17.98
N ASN A 251 -20.77 -12.81 17.65
CA ASN A 251 -21.56 -13.61 18.57
C ASN A 251 -20.89 -14.94 18.92
N GLU A 252 -20.24 -15.61 17.95
CA GLU A 252 -19.52 -16.87 18.14
C GLU A 252 -18.38 -16.73 19.15
N LEU A 253 -17.59 -15.65 19.04
CA LEU A 253 -16.37 -15.45 19.81
C LEU A 253 -16.53 -14.48 20.99
N GLY A 254 -17.68 -13.83 21.14
CA GLY A 254 -17.91 -12.83 22.20
C GLY A 254 -17.03 -11.58 22.04
N ILE A 255 -16.87 -11.11 20.81
CA ILE A 255 -16.02 -9.95 20.44
C ILE A 255 -16.80 -8.90 19.69
N THR A 256 -16.17 -7.73 19.53
CA THR A 256 -16.65 -6.65 18.66
C THR A 256 -15.69 -6.48 17.48
N ILE A 257 -16.26 -6.37 16.27
CA ILE A 257 -15.55 -6.12 15.02
C ILE A 257 -16.12 -4.85 14.39
N THR A 258 -15.32 -3.78 14.39
CA THR A 258 -15.71 -2.46 13.88
C THR A 258 -15.04 -2.19 12.53
N PRO A 259 -15.77 -2.17 11.41
CA PRO A 259 -15.22 -1.77 10.13
C PRO A 259 -15.06 -0.24 10.04
N LEU A 260 -13.93 0.21 9.50
CA LEU A 260 -13.59 1.60 9.23
C LEU A 260 -13.18 1.72 7.76
N SER A 261 -13.95 2.43 6.94
CA SER A 261 -13.60 2.60 5.53
C SER A 261 -13.77 4.03 5.02
N LEU A 262 -12.93 4.42 4.04
CA LEU A 262 -13.10 5.70 3.35
C LEU A 262 -14.31 5.68 2.41
N LEU A 263 -14.62 4.51 1.86
CA LEU A 263 -15.80 4.27 1.05
C LEU A 263 -16.35 2.86 1.30
N LYS A 264 -17.65 2.78 1.58
CA LYS A 264 -18.45 1.55 1.50
C LYS A 264 -19.43 1.66 0.34
N GLY A 265 -19.63 0.57 -0.38
CA GLY A 265 -20.62 0.52 -1.44
C GLY A 265 -21.02 -0.87 -1.88
N LYS A 266 -21.93 -0.92 -2.84
CA LYS A 266 -22.37 -2.14 -3.52
C LYS A 266 -21.91 -2.10 -4.98
N ILE A 267 -21.55 -3.27 -5.50
CA ILE A 267 -21.09 -3.43 -6.88
C ILE A 267 -22.14 -4.21 -7.66
N GLN A 268 -22.49 -3.72 -8.84
CA GLN A 268 -23.25 -4.47 -9.83
C GLN A 268 -22.47 -4.50 -11.15
N VAL A 269 -22.40 -5.68 -11.76
CA VAL A 269 -21.71 -5.88 -13.04
C VAL A 269 -22.75 -6.24 -14.09
N THR A 270 -22.73 -5.55 -15.22
CA THR A 270 -23.61 -5.80 -16.36
C THR A 270 -22.80 -6.04 -17.62
N GLY A 271 -23.02 -7.17 -18.29
CA GLY A 271 -22.27 -7.61 -19.48
C GLY A 271 -21.38 -8.83 -19.21
N GLU A 272 -20.84 -9.43 -20.27
CA GLU A 272 -19.92 -10.56 -20.19
C GLU A 272 -18.52 -10.15 -20.66
N PRO A 273 -17.45 -10.55 -19.94
CA PRO A 273 -16.09 -10.25 -20.34
C PRO A 273 -15.65 -11.16 -21.49
N ALA A 274 -15.56 -10.62 -22.71
CA ALA A 274 -15.00 -11.28 -23.88
C ALA A 274 -13.67 -10.60 -24.27
N ILE A 275 -12.57 -11.00 -23.62
CA ILE A 275 -11.26 -10.38 -23.84
C ILE A 275 -10.51 -11.13 -24.96
N GLU A 276 -10.35 -10.49 -26.12
CA GLU A 276 -9.43 -10.91 -27.17
C GLU A 276 -8.04 -10.30 -26.96
N VAL A 277 -7.00 -11.11 -27.17
CA VAL A 277 -5.60 -10.76 -26.94
C VAL A 277 -5.03 -10.09 -28.18
N SER A 278 -4.60 -8.84 -28.08
CA SER A 278 -3.77 -8.21 -29.10
C SER A 278 -2.90 -7.11 -28.50
N GLY A 279 -1.59 -7.37 -28.43
CA GLY A 279 -0.58 -6.35 -28.17
C GLY A 279 0.74 -6.75 -28.80
N LYS A 280 1.11 -6.11 -29.91
CA LYS A 280 2.47 -6.18 -30.48
C LYS A 280 3.35 -5.17 -29.77
N LYS A 281 4.55 -5.60 -29.35
CA LYS A 281 5.56 -4.74 -28.73
C LYS A 281 6.32 -3.93 -29.79
N GLN A 282 6.57 -2.67 -29.50
CA GLN A 282 7.70 -1.93 -30.07
C GLN A 282 8.78 -1.88 -28.99
N VAL A 283 9.95 -2.42 -29.32
CA VAL A 283 11.16 -2.29 -28.52
C VAL A 283 11.83 -0.99 -28.96
N SER A 284 11.96 -0.02 -28.06
CA SER A 284 12.85 1.12 -28.30
C SER A 284 14.19 0.84 -27.65
N GLU A 285 15.26 0.82 -28.44
CA GLU A 285 16.62 0.85 -27.88
C GLU A 285 16.85 2.22 -27.25
N SER A 286 17.05 2.26 -25.93
CA SER A 286 17.43 3.45 -25.20
C SER A 286 18.72 3.22 -24.42
N SER A 287 19.66 4.16 -24.51
CA SER A 287 20.92 4.12 -23.75
C SER A 287 20.69 4.62 -22.32
N SER A 288 20.10 3.78 -21.48
CA SER A 288 19.87 4.06 -20.06
C SER A 288 21.13 3.73 -19.25
N VAL A 289 21.53 4.62 -18.33
CA VAL A 289 22.66 4.39 -17.44
C VAL A 289 22.15 3.91 -16.09
N ILE A 290 22.69 2.78 -15.61
CA ILE A 290 22.42 2.27 -14.27
C ILE A 290 23.55 2.71 -13.33
N SER A 291 23.20 3.23 -12.17
CA SER A 291 24.11 3.49 -11.07
C SER A 291 23.60 2.88 -9.77
N THR A 292 24.52 2.46 -8.92
CA THR A 292 24.21 1.95 -7.59
C THR A 292 24.53 3.01 -6.55
N ILE A 293 23.62 3.19 -5.59
CA ILE A 293 23.79 4.07 -4.43
C ILE A 293 23.58 3.20 -3.19
N SER A 294 24.54 3.22 -2.27
CA SER A 294 24.33 2.65 -0.93
C SER A 294 24.04 3.79 0.05
N VAL A 295 23.02 3.59 0.88
CA VAL A 295 22.70 4.44 2.05
C VAL A 295 22.69 3.61 3.34
N ALA A 296 23.42 2.49 3.32
CA ALA A 296 23.62 1.64 4.48
C ALA A 296 24.19 2.43 5.66
N GLY A 297 23.74 2.11 6.88
CA GLY A 297 24.13 2.79 8.12
C GLY A 297 23.26 3.98 8.50
N GLU A 298 22.40 4.47 7.59
CA GLU A 298 21.44 5.53 7.92
C GLU A 298 20.25 5.04 8.75
N MET A 299 20.02 3.73 8.79
CA MET A 299 18.95 3.07 9.55
C MET A 299 19.50 1.84 10.29
N GLU A 300 18.87 1.50 11.42
CA GLU A 300 19.22 0.31 12.20
C GLU A 300 18.92 -0.97 11.40
N SER A 301 19.88 -1.90 11.40
CA SER A 301 19.75 -3.23 10.81
C SER A 301 19.12 -4.23 11.79
N TRP A 302 18.56 -5.30 11.23
CA TRP A 302 18.09 -6.48 11.95
C TRP A 302 18.63 -7.73 11.27
N ASP A 303 19.43 -8.49 11.99
CA ASP A 303 20.06 -9.70 11.48
C ASP A 303 19.04 -10.84 11.43
N ALA A 304 18.49 -11.08 10.25
CA ALA A 304 17.60 -12.21 9.99
C ALA A 304 17.91 -12.81 8.61
N VAL A 305 18.09 -14.12 8.58
CA VAL A 305 18.33 -14.88 7.35
C VAL A 305 17.00 -15.22 6.70
N SER A 306 16.88 -14.95 5.40
CA SER A 306 15.71 -15.37 4.60
C SER A 306 16.06 -16.50 3.64
N ALA A 307 15.07 -17.28 3.24
CA ALA A 307 15.23 -18.30 2.20
C ALA A 307 14.15 -18.15 1.12
N ASP A 308 14.57 -18.35 -0.14
CA ASP A 308 13.65 -18.41 -1.27
C ASP A 308 13.00 -19.80 -1.43
N SER A 309 12.08 -19.93 -2.40
CA SER A 309 11.37 -21.18 -2.68
C SER A 309 12.25 -22.36 -3.11
N GLU A 310 13.49 -22.11 -3.53
CA GLU A 310 14.48 -23.14 -3.87
C GLU A 310 15.38 -23.50 -2.67
N GLY A 311 15.22 -22.81 -1.54
CA GLY A 311 16.01 -23.00 -0.34
C GLY A 311 17.33 -22.22 -0.33
N ASN A 312 17.56 -21.34 -1.30
CA ASN A 312 18.73 -20.46 -1.29
C ASN A 312 18.59 -19.44 -0.18
N ARG A 313 19.63 -19.30 0.65
CA ARG A 313 19.62 -18.41 1.82
C ARG A 313 20.24 -17.05 1.47
N CYS A 314 19.59 -15.98 1.92
CA CYS A 314 20.13 -14.62 1.92
C CYS A 314 20.45 -14.21 3.36
N PRO A 315 21.73 -14.14 3.75
CA PRO A 315 22.14 -13.81 5.11
C PRO A 315 22.18 -12.30 5.38
N LEU A 316 21.86 -11.47 4.37
CA LEU A 316 21.97 -10.03 4.49
C LEU A 316 20.86 -9.47 5.40
N PRO A 317 21.22 -8.54 6.31
CA PRO A 317 20.30 -8.07 7.33
C PRO A 317 19.19 -7.22 6.73
N TYR A 318 18.02 -7.26 7.34
CA TYR A 318 16.91 -6.37 7.04
C TYR A 318 17.10 -5.02 7.74
N LEU A 319 16.18 -4.09 7.45
CA LEU A 319 16.02 -2.90 8.26
C LEU A 319 15.05 -3.18 9.40
N LYS A 320 15.39 -2.71 10.60
CA LYS A 320 14.66 -3.04 11.84
C LYS A 320 13.25 -2.43 11.89
N TYR A 321 13.10 -1.20 11.40
CA TYR A 321 11.91 -0.38 11.58
C TYR A 321 11.05 -0.24 10.31
N THR A 322 11.02 -1.25 9.45
CA THR A 322 10.15 -1.26 8.25
C THR A 322 8.69 -1.53 8.57
N GLY A 323 8.41 -1.99 9.79
CA GLY A 323 7.14 -2.57 10.20
C GLY A 323 7.08 -4.09 10.00
N ARG A 324 8.00 -4.70 9.24
CA ARG A 324 8.04 -6.15 9.03
C ARG A 324 8.20 -6.92 10.33
N PHE A 325 9.03 -6.38 11.22
CA PHE A 325 9.34 -6.99 12.51
C PHE A 325 8.64 -6.35 13.71
N GLY A 326 7.71 -5.43 13.47
CA GLY A 326 7.11 -4.65 14.53
C GLY A 326 7.88 -3.36 14.84
N ILE A 327 7.14 -2.30 15.14
CA ILE A 327 7.66 -1.00 15.58
C ILE A 327 6.70 -0.41 16.61
N SER A 328 7.24 0.24 17.64
CA SER A 328 6.47 1.01 18.63
C SER A 328 6.58 2.50 18.34
N SER A 329 5.51 3.25 18.65
CA SER A 329 5.40 4.71 18.39
C SER A 329 6.57 5.50 18.95
N ALA A 330 7.22 4.99 20.01
CA ALA A 330 8.45 5.51 20.57
C ALA A 330 9.61 5.63 19.55
N PHE A 331 9.62 4.83 18.49
CA PHE A 331 10.67 4.79 17.46
C PHE A 331 10.31 5.57 16.17
N ASN A 332 9.12 6.18 16.08
CA ASN A 332 8.71 6.93 14.88
C ASN A 332 9.69 8.08 14.56
N SER A 333 10.15 8.80 15.60
CA SER A 333 11.15 9.88 15.44
C SER A 333 12.49 9.37 14.93
N THR A 334 12.96 8.21 15.43
CA THR A 334 14.19 7.55 14.98
C THR A 334 14.09 7.13 13.50
N LEU A 335 12.99 6.49 13.12
CA LEU A 335 12.72 6.10 11.74
C LEU A 335 12.65 7.33 10.82
N GLY A 336 11.88 8.35 11.21
CA GLY A 336 11.75 9.60 10.48
C GLY A 336 13.10 10.29 10.24
N ALA A 337 13.96 10.35 11.26
CA ALA A 337 15.29 10.92 11.12
C ALA A 337 16.17 10.16 10.10
N GLY A 338 16.09 8.82 10.08
CA GLY A 338 16.77 7.99 9.08
C GLY A 338 16.26 8.24 7.66
N ILE A 339 14.94 8.30 7.49
CA ILE A 339 14.28 8.64 6.22
C ILE A 339 14.78 10.00 5.71
N SER A 340 14.78 11.03 6.56
CA SER A 340 15.20 12.38 6.16
C SER A 340 16.67 12.46 5.73
N ARG A 341 17.56 11.71 6.39
CA ARG A 341 18.97 11.62 5.98
C ARG A 341 19.11 10.98 4.59
N ILE A 342 18.45 9.83 4.38
CA ILE A 342 18.45 9.15 3.08
C ILE A 342 17.86 10.06 2.00
N ALA A 343 16.71 10.68 2.25
CA ALA A 343 16.08 11.59 1.30
C ALA A 343 16.98 12.78 0.94
N SER A 344 17.73 13.33 1.90
CA SER A 344 18.72 14.38 1.62
C SER A 344 19.83 13.89 0.69
N ILE A 345 20.41 12.72 0.96
CA ILE A 345 21.45 12.11 0.12
C ILE A 345 20.94 11.90 -1.32
N LEU A 346 19.73 11.34 -1.47
CA LEU A 346 19.17 11.07 -2.80
C LEU A 346 18.78 12.37 -3.52
N ARG A 347 18.29 13.38 -2.80
CA ARG A 347 17.99 14.70 -3.37
C ARG A 347 19.24 15.40 -3.92
N GLU A 348 20.39 15.26 -3.27
CA GLU A 348 21.67 15.79 -3.77
C GLU A 348 22.16 15.06 -5.03
N LYS A 349 21.84 13.77 -5.17
CA LYS A 349 22.25 12.95 -6.33
C LYS A 349 21.30 13.11 -7.52
N ARG A 350 20.05 13.48 -7.27
CA ARG A 350 19.02 13.73 -8.28
C ARG A 350 19.37 14.94 -9.15
N LYS A 351 19.26 14.78 -10.47
CA LYS A 351 19.52 15.83 -11.49
C LYS A 351 18.27 16.17 -12.33
N GLY A 352 17.29 15.27 -12.36
CA GLY A 352 16.08 15.33 -13.17
C GLY A 352 14.91 16.03 -12.50
N LYS A 353 13.97 16.53 -13.32
CA LYS A 353 12.78 17.24 -12.82
C LYS A 353 11.60 16.31 -12.64
N ARG A 354 11.47 15.29 -13.49
CA ARG A 354 10.44 14.26 -13.43
C ARG A 354 11.09 12.98 -12.91
N THR A 355 10.92 12.70 -11.63
CA THR A 355 11.57 11.58 -10.95
C THR A 355 10.53 10.60 -10.45
N LEU A 356 10.78 9.31 -10.67
CA LEU A 356 10.02 8.25 -10.03
C LEU A 356 10.87 7.61 -8.93
N VAL A 357 10.30 7.50 -7.74
CA VAL A 357 10.83 6.68 -6.67
C VAL A 357 10.00 5.41 -6.59
N MET A 358 10.66 4.26 -6.61
CA MET A 358 10.04 2.95 -6.68
C MET A 358 10.42 2.11 -5.45
N GLY A 359 9.43 1.70 -4.67
CA GLY A 359 9.59 0.61 -3.69
C GLY A 359 9.47 -0.77 -4.35
N THR A 360 9.80 -1.84 -3.62
CA THR A 360 9.69 -3.21 -4.12
C THR A 360 8.84 -4.08 -3.23
N GLY A 361 7.81 -4.72 -3.81
CA GLY A 361 6.92 -5.61 -3.10
C GLY A 361 6.40 -5.00 -1.79
N GLU A 362 6.79 -5.60 -0.67
CA GLU A 362 6.36 -5.22 0.70
C GLU A 362 7.12 -3.98 1.25
N PHE A 363 8.28 -3.63 0.67
CA PHE A 363 9.11 -2.49 1.07
C PHE A 363 8.60 -1.18 0.45
N MET A 364 7.46 -0.70 0.96
CA MET A 364 6.73 0.43 0.38
C MET A 364 6.82 1.73 1.20
N TYR A 365 6.61 1.66 2.52
CA TYR A 365 6.46 2.86 3.37
C TYR A 365 7.69 3.76 3.37
N ILE A 366 8.87 3.21 3.63
CA ILE A 366 10.13 3.96 3.67
C ILE A 366 10.43 4.60 2.31
N PRO A 367 10.37 3.86 1.17
CA PRO A 367 10.53 4.49 -0.13
C PRO A 367 9.52 5.60 -0.45
N MET A 368 8.27 5.44 -0.02
CA MET A 368 7.24 6.47 -0.19
C MET A 368 7.55 7.73 0.62
N ARG A 369 7.98 7.58 1.88
CA ARG A 369 8.41 8.70 2.73
C ARG A 369 9.67 9.39 2.19
N ILE A 370 10.64 8.63 1.70
CA ILE A 370 11.83 9.17 1.03
C ILE A 370 11.41 9.99 -0.20
N ALA A 371 10.49 9.46 -1.03
CA ALA A 371 9.97 10.17 -2.20
C ALA A 371 9.34 11.51 -1.83
N ALA A 372 8.58 11.56 -0.73
CA ALA A 372 7.97 12.79 -0.22
C ALA A 372 9.02 13.87 0.14
N GLU A 373 10.16 13.45 0.69
CA GLU A 373 11.21 14.36 1.20
C GLU A 373 12.29 14.71 0.15
N MET A 374 12.22 14.13 -1.05
CA MET A 374 13.16 14.39 -2.17
C MET A 374 12.84 15.67 -2.99
N GLY A 375 11.80 16.41 -2.60
CA GLY A 375 11.40 17.69 -3.21
C GLY A 375 10.43 17.54 -4.40
N ASP A 376 10.16 18.66 -5.08
CA ASP A 376 9.11 18.73 -6.10
C ASP A 376 9.38 17.85 -7.33
N GLY A 377 8.34 17.43 -8.05
CA GLY A 377 8.46 16.64 -9.27
C GLY A 377 8.82 15.16 -9.06
N VAL A 378 8.71 14.68 -7.82
CA VAL A 378 8.88 13.26 -7.46
C VAL A 378 7.52 12.60 -7.33
N LEU A 379 7.33 11.48 -8.02
CA LEU A 379 6.21 10.57 -7.83
C LEU A 379 6.70 9.28 -7.17
N TYR A 380 5.77 8.59 -6.51
CA TYR A 380 6.02 7.31 -5.87
C TYR A 380 5.22 6.19 -6.54
N GLN A 381 5.85 5.03 -6.71
CA GLN A 381 5.19 3.78 -7.06
C GLN A 381 5.86 2.60 -6.34
N SER A 382 5.24 1.42 -6.31
CA SER A 382 5.87 0.15 -5.94
C SER A 382 5.67 -0.89 -7.02
N THR A 383 6.55 -1.88 -7.06
CA THR A 383 6.33 -3.11 -7.82
C THR A 383 5.29 -3.97 -7.12
N THR A 384 4.66 -4.91 -7.84
CA THR A 384 3.68 -5.81 -7.21
C THR A 384 3.65 -7.21 -7.77
N ARG A 385 3.23 -8.17 -6.95
CA ARG A 385 2.96 -9.57 -7.34
C ARG A 385 1.65 -9.77 -8.11
N SER A 386 0.80 -8.74 -8.22
CA SER A 386 -0.54 -8.86 -8.80
C SER A 386 -0.51 -8.81 -10.34
N PRO A 387 -0.85 -9.89 -11.07
CA PRO A 387 -0.97 -9.85 -12.53
C PRO A 387 -2.29 -9.15 -12.92
N ILE A 388 -2.21 -8.13 -13.77
CA ILE A 388 -3.37 -7.38 -14.26
C ILE A 388 -3.33 -7.20 -15.78
N TYR A 389 -4.50 -7.00 -16.39
CA TYR A 389 -4.61 -6.84 -17.84
C TYR A 389 -4.28 -5.40 -18.24
N THR A 390 -3.44 -5.25 -19.26
CA THR A 390 -2.98 -3.95 -19.75
C THR A 390 -3.58 -3.63 -21.11
N VAL A 391 -4.18 -2.45 -21.24
CA VAL A 391 -4.76 -1.97 -22.50
C VAL A 391 -4.46 -0.50 -22.65
N ASN A 392 -3.73 -0.15 -23.71
CA ASN A 392 -3.50 1.24 -24.07
C ASN A 392 -4.74 1.83 -24.75
N ARG A 393 -5.73 2.22 -23.94
CA ARG A 393 -6.99 2.82 -24.39
C ARG A 393 -7.38 3.99 -23.46
N PRO A 394 -7.86 5.12 -24.00
CA PRO A 394 -8.39 6.21 -23.18
C PRO A 394 -9.45 5.73 -22.19
N GLY A 395 -9.33 6.13 -20.93
CA GLY A 395 -10.25 5.76 -19.85
C GLY A 395 -9.96 4.42 -19.16
N TYR A 396 -9.03 3.61 -19.66
CA TYR A 396 -8.59 2.38 -18.99
C TYR A 396 -7.41 2.65 -18.06
N ALA A 397 -7.48 2.17 -16.82
CA ALA A 397 -6.55 2.60 -15.78
C ALA A 397 -5.12 2.06 -15.92
N VAL A 398 -4.92 0.91 -16.60
CA VAL A 398 -3.59 0.28 -16.74
C VAL A 398 -3.23 0.08 -18.19
N VAL A 399 -2.39 0.96 -18.72
CA VAL A 399 -2.05 1.04 -20.14
C VAL A 399 -0.79 0.29 -20.52
N SER A 400 0.11 0.03 -19.57
CA SER A 400 1.35 -0.72 -19.78
C SER A 400 1.70 -1.56 -18.55
N GLY A 401 2.47 -2.64 -18.76
CA GLY A 401 2.96 -3.46 -17.68
C GLY A 401 3.94 -4.52 -18.15
N GLU A 402 5.00 -4.74 -17.38
CA GLU A 402 6.03 -5.74 -17.66
C GLU A 402 6.31 -6.55 -16.39
N GLY A 403 6.39 -7.87 -16.55
CA GLY A 403 6.62 -8.80 -15.45
C GLY A 403 8.03 -9.38 -15.48
N TYR A 404 8.64 -9.51 -14.32
CA TYR A 404 9.99 -10.03 -14.12
C TYR A 404 10.05 -10.98 -12.91
N ALA A 405 11.08 -11.81 -12.82
CA ALA A 405 11.32 -12.67 -11.66
C ALA A 405 11.86 -11.82 -10.48
N SER A 406 11.33 -12.03 -9.27
CA SER A 406 11.73 -11.26 -8.08
C SER A 406 13.21 -11.51 -7.73
N PRO A 407 13.98 -10.47 -7.39
CA PRO A 407 15.33 -10.66 -6.87
C PRO A 407 15.38 -11.54 -5.61
N GLU A 408 14.36 -11.42 -4.74
CA GLU A 408 14.23 -12.13 -3.47
C GLU A 408 13.86 -13.61 -3.65
N ASP A 409 13.02 -13.95 -4.64
CA ASP A 409 12.60 -15.32 -4.97
C ASP A 409 12.26 -15.44 -6.48
N PRO A 410 13.02 -16.20 -7.30
CA PRO A 410 12.84 -16.22 -8.74
C PRO A 410 11.56 -16.94 -9.18
N ALA A 411 10.99 -17.78 -8.31
CA ALA A 411 9.69 -18.42 -8.57
C ALA A 411 8.54 -17.42 -8.44
N VAL A 412 8.77 -16.27 -7.81
CA VAL A 412 7.80 -15.19 -7.67
C VAL A 412 7.95 -14.21 -8.82
N ARG A 413 6.83 -13.91 -9.49
CA ARG A 413 6.77 -12.85 -10.51
C ARG A 413 6.30 -11.54 -9.89
N ASN A 414 7.08 -10.49 -10.13
CA ASN A 414 6.70 -9.10 -9.85
C ASN A 414 6.43 -8.35 -11.16
N TYR A 415 5.72 -7.24 -11.05
CA TYR A 415 5.29 -6.43 -12.18
C TYR A 415 5.52 -4.95 -11.91
N ILE A 416 5.89 -4.23 -12.96
CA ILE A 416 5.92 -2.77 -13.03
C ILE A 416 4.85 -2.34 -14.02
N TYR A 417 3.97 -1.42 -13.63
CA TYR A 417 2.83 -0.96 -14.44
C TYR A 417 2.89 0.54 -14.72
N ASN A 418 2.27 0.96 -15.82
CA ASN A 418 2.01 2.37 -16.16
C ASN A 418 3.25 3.29 -16.16
N ILE A 419 4.38 2.74 -16.60
CA ILE A 419 5.56 3.53 -16.96
C ILE A 419 5.71 3.46 -18.47
N LEU A 420 5.71 4.62 -19.11
CA LEU A 420 5.89 4.77 -20.55
C LEU A 420 7.32 5.23 -20.87
N PRO A 421 7.87 4.85 -22.03
CA PRO A 421 9.17 5.32 -22.49
C PRO A 421 9.33 6.85 -22.42
N GLY A 422 10.36 7.33 -21.72
CA GLY A 422 10.69 8.76 -21.61
C GLY A 422 9.80 9.58 -20.66
N GLN A 423 8.90 8.93 -19.92
CA GLN A 423 8.02 9.58 -18.94
C GLN A 423 8.81 10.25 -17.80
N TYR A 424 9.88 9.60 -17.35
CA TYR A 424 10.73 10.06 -16.25
C TYR A 424 12.16 10.35 -16.73
N ASP A 425 12.75 11.39 -16.15
CA ASP A 425 14.15 11.74 -16.36
C ASP A 425 15.06 10.78 -15.60
N GLU A 426 14.64 10.39 -14.39
CA GLU A 426 15.34 9.46 -13.49
C GLU A 426 14.37 8.54 -12.74
N ILE A 427 14.81 7.31 -12.50
CA ILE A 427 14.12 6.35 -11.62
C ILE A 427 15.05 5.97 -10.47
N PHE A 428 14.59 6.06 -9.23
CA PHE A 428 15.26 5.52 -8.05
C PHE A 428 14.49 4.27 -7.59
N ILE A 429 15.07 3.08 -7.73
CA ILE A 429 14.49 1.85 -7.17
C ILE A 429 15.16 1.59 -5.83
N LEU A 430 14.37 1.55 -4.76
CA LEU A 430 14.84 1.31 -3.41
C LEU A 430 14.65 -0.15 -3.06
N MET A 431 15.76 -0.80 -2.78
CA MET A 431 15.83 -2.17 -2.28
C MET A 431 16.07 -2.12 -0.76
N GLU A 432 15.32 -2.91 0.00
CA GLU A 432 15.52 -3.03 1.44
C GLU A 432 16.94 -3.55 1.74
N ARG A 433 17.43 -4.50 0.94
CA ARG A 433 18.71 -5.19 1.13
C ARG A 433 19.44 -5.36 -0.19
N HIS A 434 20.75 -5.58 -0.13
CA HIS A 434 21.53 -5.92 -1.31
C HIS A 434 21.10 -7.28 -1.89
N MET A 435 21.12 -7.42 -3.22
CA MET A 435 20.83 -8.67 -3.92
C MET A 435 21.93 -8.95 -4.96
N PRO A 436 22.28 -10.22 -5.21
CA PRO A 436 23.25 -10.57 -6.24
C PRO A 436 22.86 -9.99 -7.62
N GLU A 437 23.85 -9.59 -8.42
CA GLU A 437 23.59 -8.95 -9.73
C GLU A 437 22.74 -9.84 -10.65
N GLU A 438 22.98 -11.15 -10.64
CA GLU A 438 22.18 -12.12 -11.40
C GLU A 438 20.70 -12.09 -11.01
N ARG A 439 20.40 -11.95 -9.72
CA ARG A 439 19.04 -11.88 -9.18
C ARG A 439 18.36 -10.55 -9.54
N MET A 440 19.14 -9.48 -9.65
CA MET A 440 18.64 -8.16 -10.05
C MET A 440 18.41 -8.04 -11.57
N ARG A 441 19.12 -8.85 -12.38
CA ARG A 441 19.13 -8.74 -13.84
C ARG A 441 17.73 -8.70 -14.48
N PRO A 442 16.76 -9.58 -14.14
CA PRO A 442 15.43 -9.54 -14.74
C PRO A 442 14.70 -8.21 -14.53
N MET A 443 14.84 -7.62 -13.34
CA MET A 443 14.24 -6.33 -13.01
C MET A 443 14.94 -5.20 -13.79
N LEU A 444 16.27 -5.20 -13.83
CA LEU A 444 17.06 -4.20 -14.55
C LEU A 444 16.77 -4.23 -16.05
N ASP A 445 16.63 -5.40 -16.66
CA ASP A 445 16.28 -5.53 -18.07
C ASP A 445 14.91 -4.91 -18.40
N VAL A 446 13.92 -5.06 -17.51
CA VAL A 446 12.62 -4.37 -17.65
C VAL A 446 12.80 -2.85 -17.53
N LEU A 447 13.53 -2.38 -16.52
CA LEU A 447 13.75 -0.95 -16.29
C LEU A 447 14.49 -0.27 -17.45
N LEU A 448 15.48 -0.95 -18.03
CA LEU A 448 16.22 -0.47 -19.21
C LEU A 448 15.29 -0.25 -20.42
N GLN A 449 14.23 -1.06 -20.55
CA GLN A 449 13.23 -0.93 -21.63
C GLN A 449 12.25 0.23 -21.41
N LEU A 450 12.18 0.82 -20.21
CA LEU A 450 11.30 1.95 -19.89
C LEU A 450 11.81 3.30 -20.44
N GLY A 451 12.89 3.32 -21.22
CA GLY A 451 13.35 4.54 -21.90
C GLY A 451 13.82 5.66 -20.98
N CYS A 452 14.15 5.37 -19.73
CA CYS A 452 14.60 6.36 -18.75
C CYS A 452 16.12 6.57 -18.84
N LYS A 453 16.60 7.82 -18.87
CA LYS A 453 18.02 8.12 -19.07
C LYS A 453 18.92 7.61 -17.94
N GLN A 454 18.45 7.72 -16.69
CA GLN A 454 19.21 7.36 -15.50
C GLN A 454 18.35 6.51 -14.56
N ILE A 455 18.90 5.36 -14.18
CA ILE A 455 18.30 4.44 -13.21
C ILE A 455 19.26 4.31 -12.04
N HIS A 456 18.78 4.61 -10.84
CA HIS A 456 19.53 4.46 -9.60
C HIS A 456 18.97 3.28 -8.81
N VAL A 457 19.79 2.27 -8.56
CA VAL A 457 19.48 1.20 -7.61
C VAL A 457 20.00 1.64 -6.24
N VAL A 458 19.11 1.86 -5.29
CA VAL A 458 19.43 2.33 -3.95
C VAL A 458 19.30 1.17 -2.97
N TYR A 459 20.39 0.79 -2.31
CA TYR A 459 20.38 -0.21 -1.25
C TYR A 459 20.33 0.47 0.12
N CYS A 460 19.30 0.15 0.90
CA CYS A 460 19.08 0.78 2.21
C CYS A 460 19.75 0.00 3.35
N GLY A 461 19.76 -1.34 3.28
CA GLY A 461 20.48 -2.22 4.20
C GLY A 461 21.97 -2.35 3.88
N ALA A 462 22.73 -2.84 4.85
CA ALA A 462 24.17 -3.09 4.69
C ALA A 462 24.46 -4.13 3.60
N ALA A 463 25.56 -3.93 2.88
CA ALA A 463 26.15 -4.97 2.05
C ALA A 463 26.88 -5.99 2.94
N GLN A 464 27.11 -7.20 2.42
CA GLN A 464 28.04 -8.13 3.07
C GLN A 464 29.41 -7.44 3.13
N GLU A 465 29.98 -7.26 4.32
CA GLU A 465 31.42 -7.00 4.42
C GLU A 465 32.13 -8.22 3.83
N GLY A 466 32.88 -7.99 2.75
CA GLY A 466 33.63 -9.02 2.03
C GLY A 466 34.90 -9.45 2.73
#